data_AF-A0A7S3HQB5-F1
#
_entry.id   AF-A0A7S3HQB5-F1
#
_cell.length_a   1.000
_cell.length_b   1.000
_cell.length_c   1.000
_cell.angle_alpha   90.00
_cell.angle_beta   90.00
_cell.angle_gamma   90.00
#
_symmetry.space_group_name_H-M   'P 1'
#
loop_
_entity.id
_entity.type
_entity.pdbx_description
1 polymer ?
#
loop_
_entity_poly.entity_id
_entity_poly.type
_entity_poly.pdbx_seq_one_letter_code
_entity_poly.pdbx_strand_id
1 'polypeptide(L)'
;MLSEHRDVVLAMESPLQMLRAVSEALLTCHVSSRSMRLQCILSLMNTMSDEDLTQALSVIYREVLICQKDANKKTRDGALEILKFFISRLRGEVILHALTTTLSTNPTGNPNSNATSVLKSSTVTALCLLLLHHRSNTMMLEAGVTLLPQVGELLIADCPHQTKAVLSYLRVFVSIQPVQTITNEELLPSVVAAFTQSLGTHKAKFSSRCRAIMRKLTHRIGEDTLRAVVPHSDQPLLDYVCKHARRAERRKDQQRRALLSSREERMLG
;
A
#
# COMPACT_ATOMS: atom_id res chain seq x y z
N MET A 1 -28.50 10.20 23.03
CA MET A 1 -29.38 9.06 22.70
C MET A 1 -28.63 7.74 22.52
N LEU A 2 -27.79 7.50 21.49
CA LEU A 2 -27.05 6.22 21.39
C LEU A 2 -25.91 6.07 22.42
N SER A 3 -25.35 7.16 22.92
CA SER A 3 -24.29 7.13 23.96
C SER A 3 -24.80 6.70 25.34
N GLU A 4 -26.06 7.01 25.67
CA GLU A 4 -26.65 6.77 27.00
C GLU A 4 -26.99 5.30 27.24
N HIS A 5 -27.18 4.52 26.17
CA HIS A 5 -27.53 3.10 26.25
C HIS A 5 -26.34 2.19 25.90
N ARG A 6 -25.16 2.77 25.63
CA ARG A 6 -23.97 2.04 25.20
C ARG A 6 -23.59 0.95 26.20
N ASP A 7 -23.51 1.30 27.47
CA ASP A 7 -23.05 0.38 28.51
C ASP A 7 -24.04 -0.76 28.73
N VAL A 8 -25.35 -0.48 28.59
CA VAL A 8 -26.41 -1.50 28.65
C VAL A 8 -26.28 -2.48 27.48
N VAL A 9 -26.12 -1.98 26.25
CA VAL A 9 -25.98 -2.83 25.06
C VAL A 9 -24.71 -3.67 25.13
N LEU A 10 -23.58 -3.08 25.53
CA LEU A 10 -22.31 -3.79 25.71
C LEU A 10 -22.34 -4.83 26.84
N ALA A 11 -23.22 -4.67 27.83
CA ALA A 11 -23.44 -5.65 28.89
C ALA A 11 -24.32 -6.83 28.45
N MET A 12 -25.16 -6.66 27.43
CA MET A 12 -26.09 -7.68 26.96
C MET A 12 -25.50 -8.59 25.88
N GLU A 13 -24.71 -8.04 24.96
CA GLU A 13 -24.09 -8.81 23.87
C GLU A 13 -22.62 -8.47 23.72
N SER A 14 -21.80 -9.49 23.43
CA SER A 14 -20.38 -9.24 23.18
C SER A 14 -20.21 -8.38 21.93
N PRO A 15 -19.26 -7.41 21.91
CA PRO A 15 -18.96 -6.62 20.73
C PRO A 15 -18.70 -7.48 19.48
N LEU A 16 -18.11 -8.66 19.66
CA LEU A 16 -17.78 -9.58 18.58
C LEU A 16 -19.04 -10.21 17.95
N GLN A 17 -20.04 -10.56 18.76
CA GLN A 17 -21.32 -11.06 18.25
C GLN A 17 -22.06 -9.96 17.49
N MET A 18 -22.12 -8.74 18.03
CA MET A 18 -22.71 -7.60 17.33
C MET A 18 -22.00 -7.33 16.00
N LEU A 19 -20.67 -7.39 15.97
CA LEU A 19 -19.88 -7.22 14.74
C LEU A 19 -20.22 -8.29 13.70
N ARG A 20 -20.39 -9.55 14.11
CA ARG A 20 -20.81 -10.64 13.19
C ARG A 20 -22.19 -10.37 12.61
N ALA A 21 -23.18 -10.03 13.45
CA ALA A 21 -24.53 -9.69 12.99
C ALA A 21 -24.53 -8.50 12.01
N VAL A 22 -23.76 -7.45 12.32
CA VAL A 22 -23.61 -6.30 11.43
C VAL A 22 -22.93 -6.69 10.11
N SER A 23 -21.92 -7.57 10.14
CA SER A 23 -21.22 -8.04 8.92
C SER A 23 -22.12 -8.92 8.05
N GLU A 24 -22.94 -9.80 8.64
CA GLU A 24 -23.90 -10.64 7.91
C GLU A 24 -24.94 -9.82 7.14
N ALA A 25 -25.29 -8.64 7.65
CA ALA A 25 -26.20 -7.72 6.97
C ALA A 25 -25.61 -7.13 5.66
N LEU A 26 -24.33 -7.39 5.31
CA LEU A 26 -23.69 -6.88 4.09
C LEU A 26 -24.53 -7.16 2.82
N LEU A 27 -25.09 -8.36 2.69
CA LEU A 27 -25.80 -8.81 1.49
C LEU A 27 -27.19 -8.16 1.36
N THR A 28 -27.80 -7.75 2.47
CA THR A 28 -29.11 -7.09 2.51
C THR A 28 -29.00 -5.58 2.68
N CYS A 29 -27.79 -5.05 2.91
CA CYS A 29 -27.52 -3.64 3.09
C CYS A 29 -27.54 -2.88 1.76
N HIS A 30 -28.39 -1.86 1.66
CA HIS A 30 -28.41 -0.95 0.53
C HIS A 30 -27.04 -0.25 0.33
N VAL A 31 -26.65 0.00 -0.92
CA VAL A 31 -25.32 0.54 -1.27
C VAL A 31 -24.99 1.85 -0.54
N SER A 32 -25.98 2.72 -0.33
CA SER A 32 -25.82 3.99 0.39
C SER A 32 -25.51 3.81 1.88
N SER A 33 -25.94 2.70 2.47
CA SER A 33 -25.79 2.40 3.90
C SER A 33 -24.48 1.68 4.23
N ARG A 34 -23.72 1.24 3.21
CA ARG A 34 -22.47 0.51 3.42
C ARG A 34 -21.43 1.30 4.21
N SER A 35 -21.32 2.59 3.95
CA SER A 35 -20.41 3.47 4.68
C SER A 35 -20.78 3.56 6.17
N MET A 36 -22.08 3.65 6.48
CA MET A 36 -22.55 3.72 7.87
C MET A 36 -22.32 2.39 8.60
N ARG A 37 -22.48 1.26 7.89
CA ARG A 37 -22.16 -0.07 8.43
C ARG A 37 -20.69 -0.18 8.82
N LEU A 38 -19.76 0.26 7.95
CA LEU A 38 -18.32 0.25 8.28
C LEU A 38 -18.01 1.16 9.48
N GLN A 39 -18.67 2.30 9.62
CA GLN A 39 -18.52 3.16 10.80
C GLN A 39 -19.03 2.49 12.07
N CYS A 40 -20.15 1.77 12.01
CA CYS A 40 -20.66 0.98 13.12
C CYS A 40 -19.66 -0.11 13.53
N ILE A 41 -19.12 -0.86 12.55
CA ILE A 41 -18.07 -1.86 12.78
C ILE A 41 -16.86 -1.24 13.48
N LEU A 42 -16.37 -0.09 13.00
CA LEU A 42 -15.24 0.59 13.61
C LEU A 42 -15.56 1.02 15.05
N SER A 43 -16.77 1.50 15.32
CA SER A 43 -17.21 1.87 16.68
C SER A 43 -17.23 0.67 17.62
N LEU A 44 -17.65 -0.52 17.15
CA LEU A 44 -17.62 -1.77 17.93
C LEU A 44 -16.18 -2.22 18.17
N MET A 45 -15.30 -2.14 17.17
CA MET A 45 -13.89 -2.50 17.29
C MET A 45 -13.16 -1.65 18.34
N ASN A 46 -13.57 -0.40 18.55
CA ASN A 46 -12.97 0.46 19.58
C ASN A 46 -13.21 -0.03 21.02
N THR A 47 -14.17 -0.92 21.26
CA THR A 47 -14.46 -1.48 22.59
C THR A 47 -13.91 -2.89 22.77
N MET A 48 -13.27 -3.45 21.75
CA MET A 48 -12.80 -4.83 21.76
C MET A 48 -11.42 -4.96 22.42
N SER A 49 -11.21 -6.12 23.06
CA SER A 49 -9.87 -6.57 23.43
C SER A 49 -9.05 -6.92 22.18
N ASP A 50 -7.73 -7.02 22.30
CA ASP A 50 -6.88 -7.39 21.15
C ASP A 50 -7.13 -8.85 20.69
N GLU A 51 -7.59 -9.71 21.59
CA GLU A 51 -8.03 -11.08 21.27
C GLU A 51 -9.31 -11.06 20.42
N ASP A 52 -10.32 -10.28 20.84
CA ASP A 52 -11.56 -10.10 20.06
C ASP A 52 -11.28 -9.43 18.72
N LEU A 53 -10.34 -8.48 18.65
CA LEU A 53 -9.92 -7.86 17.40
C LEU A 53 -9.24 -8.85 16.46
N THR A 54 -8.48 -9.80 16.99
CA THR A 54 -7.88 -10.88 16.18
C THR A 54 -8.98 -11.77 15.57
N GLN A 55 -10.02 -12.09 16.33
CA GLN A 55 -11.19 -12.81 15.81
C GLN A 55 -11.97 -11.96 14.81
N ALA A 56 -12.22 -10.69 15.11
CA ALA A 56 -12.90 -9.76 14.22
C ALA A 56 -12.17 -9.64 12.88
N LEU A 57 -10.83 -9.60 12.89
CA LEU A 57 -10.02 -9.60 11.68
C LEU A 57 -10.45 -10.75 10.76
N SER A 58 -10.53 -11.98 11.26
CA SER A 58 -10.92 -13.15 10.45
C SER A 58 -12.33 -13.05 9.85
N VAL A 59 -13.24 -12.34 10.51
CA VAL A 59 -14.64 -12.16 10.07
C VAL A 59 -14.71 -11.13 8.95
N ILE A 60 -14.13 -9.93 9.14
CA ILE A 60 -14.41 -8.78 8.26
C ILE A 60 -13.28 -8.43 7.30
N TYR A 61 -12.06 -8.96 7.45
CA TYR A 61 -10.91 -8.42 6.71
C TYR A 61 -11.08 -8.52 5.18
N ARG A 62 -11.68 -9.59 4.66
CA ARG A 62 -11.89 -9.74 3.20
C ARG A 62 -12.88 -8.71 2.67
N GLU A 63 -13.94 -8.44 3.42
CA GLU A 63 -14.89 -7.37 3.13
C GLU A 63 -14.16 -6.02 3.09
N VAL A 64 -13.36 -5.72 4.12
CA VAL A 64 -12.57 -4.49 4.21
C VAL A 64 -11.60 -4.35 3.03
N LEU A 65 -10.93 -5.44 2.62
CA LEU A 65 -10.06 -5.44 1.44
C LEU A 65 -10.82 -5.09 0.16
N ILE A 66 -11.98 -5.70 -0.07
CA ILE A 66 -12.80 -5.44 -1.27
C ILE A 66 -13.34 -4.00 -1.25
N CYS A 67 -13.78 -3.51 -0.08
CA CYS A 67 -14.30 -2.15 0.08
C CYS A 67 -13.27 -1.05 -0.25
N GLN A 68 -11.97 -1.34 -0.25
CA GLN A 68 -10.95 -0.39 -0.75
C GLN A 68 -11.13 -0.04 -2.24
N LYS A 69 -11.87 -0.87 -3.00
CA LYS A 69 -12.17 -0.67 -4.42
C LYS A 69 -13.65 -0.35 -4.68
N ASP A 70 -14.43 -0.06 -3.64
CA ASP A 70 -15.83 0.33 -3.78
C ASP A 70 -15.98 1.63 -4.60
N ALA A 71 -17.07 1.78 -5.35
CA ALA A 71 -17.34 2.99 -6.13
C ALA A 71 -17.56 4.22 -5.22
N ASN A 72 -18.13 4.01 -4.03
CA ASN A 72 -18.40 5.05 -3.06
C ASN A 72 -17.14 5.44 -2.27
N LYS A 73 -16.78 6.73 -2.33
CA LYS A 73 -15.62 7.27 -1.59
C LYS A 73 -15.70 7.06 -0.09
N LYS A 74 -16.86 7.29 0.53
CA LYS A 74 -17.02 7.15 1.99
C LYS A 74 -16.81 5.71 2.44
N THR A 75 -17.25 4.74 1.65
CA THR A 75 -16.98 3.31 1.88
C THR A 75 -15.49 3.00 1.82
N ARG A 76 -14.77 3.53 0.81
CA ARG A 76 -13.32 3.36 0.70
C ARG A 76 -12.57 3.98 1.88
N ASP A 77 -13.00 5.16 2.32
CA ASP A 77 -12.39 5.87 3.45
C ASP A 77 -12.61 5.09 4.76
N GLY A 78 -13.83 4.58 5.01
CA GLY A 78 -14.12 3.73 6.17
C GLY A 78 -13.35 2.40 6.17
N ALA A 79 -13.19 1.76 5.00
CA ALA A 79 -12.37 0.56 4.88
C ALA A 79 -10.88 0.82 5.19
N LEU A 80 -10.36 1.98 4.76
CA LEU A 80 -9.00 2.39 5.08
C LEU A 80 -8.83 2.66 6.58
N GLU A 81 -9.81 3.26 7.24
CA GLU A 81 -9.79 3.49 8.69
C GLU A 81 -9.78 2.18 9.48
N ILE A 82 -10.65 1.23 9.14
CA ILE A 82 -10.67 -0.10 9.76
C ILE A 82 -9.32 -0.81 9.58
N LEU A 83 -8.74 -0.76 8.37
CA LEU A 83 -7.45 -1.41 8.11
C LEU A 83 -6.31 -0.76 8.93
N LYS A 84 -6.28 0.57 9.00
CA LYS A 84 -5.32 1.28 9.86
C LYS A 84 -5.52 0.95 11.33
N PHE A 85 -6.77 0.80 11.77
CA PHE A 85 -7.09 0.42 13.13
C PHE A 85 -6.49 -0.94 13.47
N PHE A 86 -6.73 -1.97 12.63
CA PHE A 86 -6.09 -3.28 12.80
C PHE A 86 -4.57 -3.16 12.84
N ILE A 87 -3.96 -2.46 11.88
CA ILE A 87 -2.50 -2.28 11.82
C ILE A 87 -1.93 -1.62 13.08
N SER A 88 -2.67 -0.68 13.68
CA SER A 88 -2.22 0.02 14.89
C SER A 88 -2.42 -0.76 16.19
N ARG A 89 -3.35 -1.73 16.21
CA ARG A 89 -3.78 -2.44 17.42
C ARG A 89 -3.26 -3.86 17.50
N LEU A 90 -3.15 -4.55 16.37
CA LEU A 90 -2.71 -5.94 16.32
C LEU A 90 -1.23 -6.04 15.99
N ARG A 91 -0.63 -7.18 16.35
CA ARG A 91 0.75 -7.48 15.96
C ARG A 91 0.85 -7.62 14.44
N GLY A 92 1.90 -7.06 13.84
CA GLY A 92 2.08 -7.04 12.40
C GLY A 92 2.10 -8.43 11.76
N GLU A 93 2.62 -9.45 12.46
CA GLU A 93 2.68 -10.84 12.00
C GLU A 93 1.29 -11.42 11.73
N VAL A 94 0.30 -11.08 12.56
CA VAL A 94 -1.07 -11.59 12.46
C VAL A 94 -1.70 -11.08 11.16
N ILE A 95 -1.52 -9.79 10.88
CA ILE A 95 -2.05 -9.15 9.68
C ILE A 95 -1.28 -9.63 8.44
N LEU A 96 0.05 -9.71 8.54
CA LEU A 96 0.90 -10.22 7.47
C LEU A 96 0.44 -11.62 7.06
N HIS A 97 0.28 -12.53 8.01
CA HIS A 97 -0.19 -13.90 7.75
C HIS A 97 -1.54 -13.94 7.03
N ALA A 98 -2.51 -13.10 7.43
CA ALA A 98 -3.80 -13.03 6.76
C ALA A 98 -3.68 -12.52 5.31
N LEU A 99 -2.82 -11.52 5.07
CA LEU A 99 -2.58 -10.96 3.74
C LEU A 99 -1.82 -11.94 2.83
N THR A 100 -0.78 -12.61 3.34
CA THR A 100 -0.01 -13.61 2.57
C THR A 100 -0.88 -14.81 2.20
N THR A 101 -1.68 -15.31 3.14
CA THR A 101 -2.67 -16.36 2.87
C THR A 101 -3.61 -15.94 1.74
N THR A 102 -4.11 -14.70 1.79
CA THR A 102 -5.04 -14.18 0.77
C THR A 102 -4.39 -14.08 -0.61
N LEU A 103 -3.12 -13.65 -0.69
CA LEU A 103 -2.37 -13.62 -1.96
C LEU A 103 -2.20 -15.02 -2.57
N SER A 104 -1.98 -16.03 -1.74
CA SER A 104 -1.80 -17.43 -2.17
C SER A 104 -3.10 -18.11 -2.57
N THR A 105 -4.26 -17.63 -2.10
CA THR A 105 -5.56 -18.24 -2.40
C THR A 105 -6.19 -17.73 -3.70
N ASN A 106 -6.89 -18.61 -4.41
CA ASN A 106 -7.76 -18.27 -5.53
C ASN A 106 -9.21 -18.59 -5.15
N PRO A 107 -9.96 -17.65 -4.52
CA PRO A 107 -11.26 -17.96 -3.92
C PRO A 107 -12.32 -18.43 -4.92
N THR A 108 -12.17 -18.07 -6.20
CA THR A 108 -13.11 -18.47 -7.26
C THR A 108 -12.65 -19.72 -8.04
N GLY A 109 -11.54 -20.35 -7.67
CA GLY A 109 -10.88 -21.41 -8.46
C GLY A 109 -10.21 -20.91 -9.76
N ASN A 110 -10.77 -19.86 -10.37
CA ASN A 110 -10.19 -19.16 -11.51
C ASN A 110 -9.25 -18.01 -11.04
N PRO A 111 -7.93 -18.09 -11.29
CA PRO A 111 -6.98 -17.03 -10.91
C PRO A 111 -7.21 -15.70 -11.64
N ASN A 112 -7.86 -15.75 -12.80
CA ASN A 112 -8.10 -14.60 -13.68
C ASN A 112 -9.49 -13.99 -13.50
N SER A 113 -10.30 -14.48 -12.55
CA SER A 113 -11.61 -13.88 -12.29
C SER A 113 -11.45 -12.44 -11.80
N ASN A 114 -12.39 -11.56 -12.18
CA ASN A 114 -12.36 -10.17 -11.74
C ASN A 114 -12.38 -10.05 -10.20
N ALA A 115 -13.13 -10.91 -9.52
CA ALA A 115 -13.18 -10.94 -8.06
C ALA A 115 -11.82 -11.29 -7.43
N THR A 116 -11.12 -12.30 -7.98
CA THR A 116 -9.75 -12.65 -7.56
C THR A 116 -8.79 -11.49 -7.83
N SER A 117 -8.91 -10.83 -8.98
CA SER A 117 -8.07 -9.69 -9.33
C SER A 117 -8.24 -8.49 -8.42
N VAL A 118 -9.48 -8.15 -8.08
CA VAL A 118 -9.82 -7.09 -7.13
C VAL A 118 -9.24 -7.44 -5.76
N LEU A 119 -9.50 -8.64 -5.24
CA LEU A 119 -9.04 -9.06 -3.92
C LEU A 119 -7.50 -9.05 -3.82
N LYS A 120 -6.78 -9.62 -4.78
CA LYS A 120 -5.31 -9.63 -4.78
C LYS A 120 -4.75 -8.21 -4.85
N SER A 121 -5.28 -7.34 -5.71
CA SER A 121 -4.83 -5.94 -5.82
C SER A 121 -5.10 -5.12 -4.53
N SER A 122 -6.21 -5.38 -3.85
CA SER A 122 -6.52 -4.80 -2.53
C SER A 122 -5.58 -5.33 -1.45
N THR A 123 -5.26 -6.62 -1.48
CA THR A 123 -4.33 -7.26 -0.54
C THR A 123 -2.93 -6.64 -0.66
N VAL A 124 -2.42 -6.43 -1.87
CA VAL A 124 -1.16 -5.70 -2.08
C VAL A 124 -1.22 -4.26 -1.58
N THR A 125 -2.36 -3.59 -1.73
CA THR A 125 -2.56 -2.23 -1.19
C THR A 125 -2.50 -2.23 0.35
N ALA A 126 -3.10 -3.23 1.00
CA ALA A 126 -3.03 -3.41 2.45
C ALA A 126 -1.61 -3.76 2.93
N LEU A 127 -0.88 -4.61 2.20
CA LEU A 127 0.52 -4.90 2.47
C LEU A 127 1.38 -3.62 2.44
N CYS A 128 1.16 -2.74 1.48
CA CYS A 128 1.86 -1.45 1.43
C CYS A 128 1.65 -0.62 2.70
N LEU A 129 0.42 -0.60 3.24
CA LEU A 129 0.10 0.13 4.46
C LEU A 129 0.77 -0.50 5.68
N LEU A 130 0.72 -1.83 5.80
CA LEU A 130 1.36 -2.58 6.87
C LEU A 130 2.87 -2.34 6.90
N LEU A 131 3.53 -2.52 5.75
CA LEU A 131 4.98 -2.34 5.60
C LEU A 131 5.41 -0.89 5.86
N LEU A 132 4.61 0.09 5.45
CA LEU A 132 4.89 1.49 5.72
C LEU A 132 4.74 1.83 7.20
N HIS A 133 3.73 1.27 7.87
CA HIS A 133 3.49 1.47 9.30
C HIS A 133 4.64 0.87 10.14
N HIS A 134 5.04 -0.36 9.82
CA HIS A 134 6.13 -1.07 10.51
C HIS A 134 7.49 -0.95 9.79
N ARG A 135 7.75 0.17 9.11
CA ARG A 135 8.99 0.38 8.32
C ARG A 135 10.31 0.34 9.11
N SER A 136 10.23 0.36 10.44
CA SER A 136 11.38 0.26 11.35
C SER A 136 11.54 -1.14 11.96
N ASN A 137 10.64 -2.07 11.64
CA ASN A 137 10.68 -3.44 12.12
C ASN A 137 11.40 -4.33 11.09
N THR A 138 12.52 -4.94 11.49
CA THR A 138 13.36 -5.76 10.62
C THR A 138 12.62 -6.93 9.98
N MET A 139 11.80 -7.65 10.75
CA MET A 139 11.04 -8.79 10.24
C MET A 139 10.02 -8.36 9.18
N MET A 140 9.39 -7.19 9.34
CA MET A 140 8.49 -6.64 8.31
C MET A 140 9.24 -6.25 7.04
N LEU A 141 10.47 -5.73 7.15
CA LEU A 141 11.32 -5.45 6.01
C LEU A 141 11.72 -6.75 5.28
N GLU A 142 12.13 -7.79 6.01
CA GLU A 142 12.44 -9.11 5.47
C GLU A 142 11.24 -9.72 4.75
N ALA A 143 10.06 -9.68 5.37
CA ALA A 143 8.82 -10.14 4.75
C ALA A 143 8.53 -9.41 3.42
N GLY A 144 8.82 -8.11 3.34
CA GLY A 144 8.72 -7.34 2.10
C GLY A 144 9.64 -7.86 1.00
N VAL A 145 10.83 -8.38 1.33
CA VAL A 145 11.74 -9.00 0.36
C VAL A 145 11.19 -10.36 -0.06
N THR A 146 10.81 -11.20 0.91
CA THR A 146 10.27 -12.56 0.66
C THR A 146 9.01 -12.54 -0.21
N LEU A 147 8.16 -11.53 -0.07
CA LEU A 147 6.91 -11.41 -0.82
C LEU A 147 7.08 -10.79 -2.21
N LEU A 148 8.25 -10.24 -2.55
CA LEU A 148 8.46 -9.57 -3.82
C LEU A 148 8.17 -10.47 -5.04
N PRO A 149 8.61 -11.74 -5.11
CA PRO A 149 8.29 -12.63 -6.22
C PRO A 149 6.78 -12.87 -6.36
N GLN A 150 6.10 -13.19 -5.25
CA GLN A 150 4.66 -13.46 -5.24
C GLN A 150 3.84 -12.23 -5.66
N VAL A 151 4.24 -11.02 -5.25
CA VAL A 151 3.60 -9.79 -5.71
C VAL A 151 3.92 -9.53 -7.18
N GLY A 152 5.13 -9.84 -7.64
CA GLY A 152 5.57 -9.71 -9.03
C GLY A 152 4.80 -10.59 -10.00
N GLU A 153 4.41 -11.80 -9.60
CA GLU A 153 3.58 -12.71 -10.41
C GLU A 153 2.24 -12.08 -10.86
N LEU A 154 1.72 -11.11 -10.09
CA LEU A 154 0.48 -10.40 -10.44
C LEU A 154 0.63 -9.51 -11.68
N LEU A 155 1.85 -9.27 -12.17
CA LEU A 155 2.08 -8.60 -13.45
C LEU A 155 1.75 -9.49 -14.65
N ILE A 156 1.78 -10.81 -14.49
CA ILE A 156 1.56 -11.79 -15.57
C ILE A 156 0.09 -11.79 -16.02
N ALA A 157 -0.85 -11.54 -15.12
CA ALA A 157 -2.28 -11.61 -15.39
C ALA A 157 -2.85 -10.47 -16.28
N ASP A 158 -1.99 -9.58 -16.81
CA ASP A 158 -2.34 -8.43 -17.68
C ASP A 158 -3.55 -7.62 -17.18
N CYS A 159 -3.63 -7.45 -15.85
CA CYS A 159 -4.73 -6.75 -15.19
C CYS A 159 -4.28 -5.36 -14.72
N PRO A 160 -4.85 -4.25 -15.25
CA PRO A 160 -4.40 -2.91 -14.89
C PRO A 160 -4.48 -2.58 -13.40
N HIS A 161 -5.46 -3.15 -12.69
CA HIS A 161 -5.65 -2.92 -11.25
C HIS A 161 -4.57 -3.62 -10.43
N GLN A 162 -4.18 -4.84 -10.81
CA GLN A 162 -3.07 -5.55 -10.19
C GLN A 162 -1.74 -4.88 -10.50
N THR A 163 -1.47 -4.52 -11.76
CA THR A 163 -0.26 -3.78 -12.16
C THR A 163 -0.09 -2.48 -11.37
N LYS A 164 -1.18 -1.71 -11.20
CA LYS A 164 -1.16 -0.50 -10.36
C LYS A 164 -0.79 -0.81 -8.91
N ALA A 165 -1.28 -1.91 -8.35
CA ALA A 165 -0.98 -2.32 -6.98
C ALA A 165 0.49 -2.76 -6.84
N VAL A 166 1.00 -3.58 -7.77
CA VAL A 166 2.43 -3.99 -7.81
C VAL A 166 3.36 -2.78 -7.90
N LEU A 167 3.08 -1.83 -8.79
CA LEU A 167 3.90 -0.60 -8.88
C LEU A 167 3.83 0.25 -7.60
N SER A 168 2.72 0.20 -6.88
CA SER A 168 2.59 0.87 -5.58
C SER A 168 3.43 0.14 -4.52
N TYR A 169 3.43 -1.19 -4.55
CA TYR A 169 4.29 -2.04 -3.72
C TYR A 169 5.76 -1.75 -3.96
N LEU A 170 6.24 -1.81 -5.22
CA LEU A 170 7.63 -1.51 -5.57
C LEU A 170 8.06 -0.12 -5.09
N ARG A 171 7.19 0.88 -5.21
CA ARG A 171 7.47 2.23 -4.69
C ARG A 171 7.64 2.24 -3.17
N VAL A 172 6.77 1.55 -2.43
CA VAL A 172 6.87 1.48 -0.96
C VAL A 172 8.09 0.67 -0.55
N PHE A 173 8.29 -0.50 -1.14
CA PHE A 173 9.45 -1.36 -0.96
C PHE A 173 10.76 -0.57 -1.11
N VAL A 174 10.95 0.08 -2.26
CA VAL A 174 12.11 0.94 -2.52
C VAL A 174 12.17 2.16 -1.60
N SER A 175 11.10 2.56 -0.93
CA SER A 175 11.12 3.68 0.02
C SER A 175 11.53 3.28 1.43
N ILE A 176 11.22 2.05 1.84
CA ILE A 176 11.41 1.61 3.24
C ILE A 176 12.63 0.71 3.43
N GLN A 177 13.03 -0.05 2.41
CA GLN A 177 14.14 -1.00 2.54
C GLN A 177 15.47 -0.29 2.79
N PRO A 178 16.39 -0.82 3.59
CA PRO A 178 17.75 -0.30 3.71
C PRO A 178 18.45 -0.21 2.34
N VAL A 179 19.37 0.74 2.19
CA VAL A 179 20.10 0.90 0.91
C VAL A 179 20.86 -0.37 0.57
N GLN A 180 21.51 -0.97 1.56
CA GLN A 180 22.29 -2.21 1.44
C GLN A 180 21.43 -3.37 0.93
N THR A 181 20.19 -3.47 1.40
CA THR A 181 19.23 -4.48 0.93
C THR A 181 18.87 -4.21 -0.53
N ILE A 182 18.47 -2.98 -0.87
CA ILE A 182 18.08 -2.63 -2.24
C ILE A 182 19.22 -2.85 -3.24
N THR A 183 20.47 -2.55 -2.87
CA THR A 183 21.64 -2.67 -3.75
C THR A 183 22.17 -4.10 -3.87
N ASN A 184 21.53 -5.09 -3.24
CA ASN A 184 21.88 -6.49 -3.42
C ASN A 184 21.83 -6.88 -4.92
N GLU A 185 22.82 -7.64 -5.36
CA GLU A 185 23.07 -7.95 -6.78
C GLU A 185 21.94 -8.76 -7.44
N GLU A 186 21.18 -9.54 -6.68
CA GLU A 186 20.03 -10.29 -7.18
C GLU A 186 18.74 -9.46 -7.11
N LEU A 187 18.58 -8.69 -6.03
CA LEU A 187 17.36 -7.95 -5.75
C LEU A 187 17.19 -6.72 -6.65
N LEU A 188 18.26 -5.94 -6.86
CA LEU A 188 18.17 -4.71 -7.63
C LEU A 188 17.73 -4.95 -9.08
N PRO A 189 18.33 -5.90 -9.84
CA PRO A 189 17.89 -6.20 -11.20
C PRO A 189 16.44 -6.70 -11.24
N SER A 190 16.01 -7.51 -10.27
CA SER A 190 14.63 -8.01 -10.18
C SER A 190 13.62 -6.87 -9.99
N VAL A 191 13.90 -5.95 -9.07
CA VAL A 191 13.07 -4.75 -8.85
C VAL A 191 13.01 -3.87 -10.10
N VAL A 192 14.14 -3.67 -10.78
CA VAL A 192 14.21 -2.86 -12.00
C VAL A 192 13.42 -3.52 -13.13
N ALA A 193 13.66 -4.80 -13.39
CA ALA A 193 12.97 -5.58 -14.42
C ALA A 193 11.44 -5.54 -14.24
N ALA A 194 10.95 -5.61 -12.99
CA ALA A 194 9.52 -5.61 -12.70
C ALA A 194 8.77 -4.38 -13.23
N PHE A 195 9.39 -3.18 -13.25
CA PHE A 195 8.74 -1.96 -13.76
C PHE A 195 9.28 -1.47 -15.12
N THR A 196 10.31 -2.10 -15.67
CA THR A 196 10.86 -1.77 -17.00
C THR A 196 10.48 -2.80 -18.06
N GLN A 197 10.50 -4.09 -17.73
CA GLN A 197 10.33 -5.20 -18.66
C GLN A 197 9.03 -5.98 -18.43
N SER A 198 8.67 -6.26 -17.18
CA SER A 198 7.52 -7.13 -16.84
C SER A 198 6.14 -6.47 -17.00
N LEU A 199 6.07 -5.20 -17.41
CA LEU A 199 4.80 -4.48 -17.54
C LEU A 199 4.03 -4.75 -18.85
N GLY A 200 4.66 -5.40 -19.84
CA GLY A 200 4.04 -5.74 -21.12
C GLY A 200 3.31 -4.55 -21.77
N THR A 201 2.05 -4.77 -22.15
CA THR A 201 1.18 -3.78 -22.82
C THR A 201 0.91 -2.54 -21.96
N HIS A 202 1.06 -2.64 -20.64
CA HIS A 202 0.68 -1.60 -19.69
C HIS A 202 1.80 -0.58 -19.42
N LYS A 203 3.00 -0.77 -19.98
CA LYS A 203 4.17 0.11 -19.76
C LYS A 203 3.87 1.58 -20.06
N ALA A 204 3.23 1.88 -21.19
CA ALA A 204 2.88 3.25 -21.57
C ALA A 204 1.91 3.90 -20.57
N LYS A 205 0.84 3.16 -20.22
CA LYS A 205 -0.21 3.57 -19.28
C LYS A 205 0.32 3.90 -17.88
N PHE A 206 1.33 3.17 -17.41
CA PHE A 206 1.92 3.36 -16.08
C PHE A 206 3.28 4.05 -16.07
N SER A 207 3.69 4.67 -17.18
CA SER A 207 5.00 5.32 -17.32
C SER A 207 5.29 6.36 -16.22
N SER A 208 4.27 7.08 -15.72
CA SER A 208 4.42 8.05 -14.62
C SER A 208 4.79 7.38 -13.28
N ARG A 209 4.30 6.17 -13.02
CA ARG A 209 4.64 5.38 -11.84
C ARG A 209 6.04 4.79 -11.97
N CYS A 210 6.39 4.29 -13.15
CA CYS A 210 7.74 3.82 -13.48
C CYS A 210 8.77 4.94 -13.25
N ARG A 211 8.51 6.15 -13.77
CA ARG A 211 9.31 7.35 -13.52
C ARG A 211 9.46 7.66 -12.03
N ALA A 212 8.39 7.49 -11.25
CA ALA A 212 8.43 7.76 -9.81
C ALA A 212 9.29 6.75 -9.05
N ILE A 213 9.23 5.46 -9.41
CA ILE A 213 10.08 4.41 -8.84
C ILE A 213 11.54 4.65 -9.24
N MET A 214 11.82 4.87 -10.53
CA MET A 214 13.15 5.17 -11.03
C MET A 214 13.77 6.37 -10.30
N ARG A 215 13.02 7.47 -10.17
CA ARG A 215 13.47 8.66 -9.42
C ARG A 215 13.79 8.36 -7.96
N LYS A 216 12.98 7.51 -7.32
CA LYS A 216 13.21 7.09 -5.93
C LYS A 216 14.52 6.31 -5.84
N LEU A 217 14.74 5.35 -6.73
CA LEU A 217 16.00 4.59 -6.79
C LEU A 217 17.20 5.51 -7.04
N THR A 218 17.14 6.36 -8.07
CA THR A 218 18.27 7.26 -8.41
C THR A 218 18.67 8.14 -7.23
N HIS A 219 17.68 8.65 -6.49
CA HIS A 219 17.95 9.45 -5.31
C HIS A 219 18.55 8.66 -4.14
N ARG A 220 18.22 7.36 -4.03
CA ARG A 220 18.64 6.52 -2.89
C ARG A 220 19.96 5.81 -3.10
N ILE A 221 20.26 5.35 -4.32
CA ILE A 221 21.42 4.50 -4.62
C ILE A 221 22.36 5.10 -5.67
N GLY A 222 22.00 6.23 -6.28
CA GLY A 222 22.81 6.90 -7.29
C GLY A 222 22.52 6.49 -8.73
N GLU A 223 23.05 7.29 -9.66
CA GLU A 223 22.88 7.08 -11.11
C GLU A 223 23.75 5.92 -11.63
N ASP A 224 25.01 5.84 -11.19
CA ASP A 224 25.98 4.87 -11.70
C ASP A 224 25.55 3.43 -11.41
N THR A 225 25.12 3.16 -10.17
CA THR A 225 24.60 1.85 -9.75
C THR A 225 23.36 1.44 -10.56
N LEU A 226 22.46 2.39 -10.87
CA LEU A 226 21.30 2.10 -11.70
C LEU A 226 21.64 1.87 -13.16
N ARG A 227 22.60 2.63 -13.70
CA ARG A 227 22.99 2.53 -15.11
C ARG A 227 23.50 1.13 -15.44
N ALA A 228 24.13 0.44 -14.49
CA ALA A 228 24.61 -0.93 -14.63
C ALA A 228 23.51 -2.00 -14.73
N VAL A 229 22.32 -1.75 -14.18
CA VAL A 229 21.22 -2.74 -14.10
C VAL A 229 20.02 -2.39 -14.99
N VAL A 230 19.87 -1.14 -15.40
CA VAL A 230 18.77 -0.70 -16.26
C VAL A 230 18.99 -1.20 -17.69
N PRO A 231 18.02 -1.90 -18.29
CA PRO A 231 18.12 -2.37 -19.67
C PRO A 231 18.38 -1.22 -20.65
N HIS A 232 19.14 -1.48 -21.73
CA HIS A 232 19.47 -0.46 -22.73
C HIS A 232 18.23 0.26 -23.31
N SER A 233 17.14 -0.47 -23.54
CA SER A 233 15.86 0.08 -24.02
C SER A 233 15.19 1.06 -23.04
N ASP A 234 15.56 1.02 -21.76
CA ASP A 234 15.02 1.84 -20.69
C ASP A 234 16.02 2.90 -20.16
N GLN A 235 17.23 2.98 -20.73
CA GLN A 235 18.19 4.06 -20.43
C GLN A 235 17.61 5.47 -20.66
N PRO A 236 16.81 5.75 -21.71
CA PRO A 236 16.19 7.07 -21.89
C PRO A 236 15.28 7.49 -20.71
N LEU A 237 14.66 6.52 -20.02
CA LEU A 237 13.86 6.77 -18.82
C LEU A 237 14.75 7.25 -17.66
N LEU A 238 15.89 6.60 -17.45
CA LEU A 238 16.88 6.99 -16.44
C LEU A 238 17.43 8.40 -16.75
N ASP A 239 17.85 8.65 -17.99
CA ASP A 239 18.39 9.94 -18.41
C ASP A 239 17.37 11.08 -18.21
N TYR A 240 16.10 10.84 -18.55
CA TYR A 240 15.02 11.77 -18.29
C TYR A 240 14.90 12.12 -16.80
N VAL A 241 14.93 11.10 -15.93
CA VAL A 241 14.82 11.26 -14.49
C VAL A 241 16.02 12.04 -13.92
N CYS A 242 17.25 11.68 -14.30
CA CYS A 242 18.48 12.34 -13.87
C CYS A 242 18.53 13.80 -14.32
N LYS A 243 18.17 14.08 -15.58
CA LYS A 243 18.09 15.44 -16.12
C LYS A 243 17.11 16.31 -15.33
N HIS A 244 15.95 15.76 -14.98
CA HIS A 244 14.95 16.47 -14.17
C HIS A 244 15.42 16.70 -12.73
N ALA A 245 16.13 15.75 -12.11
CA ALA A 245 16.71 15.91 -10.78
C ALA A 245 17.77 17.03 -10.77
N ARG A 246 18.72 17.03 -11.71
CA ARG A 246 19.75 18.09 -11.85
C ARG A 246 19.13 19.48 -12.05
N ARG A 247 18.05 19.57 -12.84
CA ARG A 247 17.29 20.83 -13.04
C ARG A 247 16.61 21.32 -11.76
N ALA A 248 16.03 20.40 -10.98
CA ALA A 248 15.38 20.74 -9.72
C ALA A 248 16.40 21.25 -8.70
N GLU A 249 17.59 20.65 -8.64
CA GLU A 249 18.66 21.08 -7.74
C GLU A 249 19.16 22.49 -8.10
N ARG A 250 19.43 22.75 -9.39
CA ARG A 250 19.82 24.09 -9.86
C ARG A 250 18.80 25.17 -9.49
N ARG A 251 17.50 24.86 -9.55
CA ARG A 251 16.44 25.81 -9.14
C ARG A 251 16.45 26.06 -7.64
N LYS A 252 16.65 25.03 -6.82
CA LYS A 252 16.78 25.17 -5.36
C LYS A 252 18.01 25.99 -4.98
N ASP A 253 19.15 25.76 -5.64
CA ASP A 253 20.38 26.51 -5.40
C ASP A 253 20.21 28.00 -5.74
N GLN A 254 19.58 28.30 -6.88
CA GLN A 254 19.26 29.68 -7.26
C GLN A 254 18.34 30.34 -6.22
N GLN A 255 17.30 29.65 -5.76
CA GLN A 255 16.38 30.16 -4.75
C GLN A 255 17.07 30.37 -3.39
N ARG A 256 17.96 29.44 -2.98
CA ARG A 256 18.74 29.56 -1.74
C ARG A 256 19.69 30.76 -1.79
N ARG A 257 20.36 30.98 -2.93
CA ARG A 257 21.24 32.16 -3.13
C ARG A 257 20.46 33.47 -3.08
N ALA A 258 19.29 33.54 -3.73
CA ALA A 258 18.43 34.73 -3.69
C ALA A 258 17.90 35.05 -2.28
N LEU A 259 17.60 34.02 -1.47
CA LEU A 259 17.19 34.20 -0.08
C LEU A 259 18.32 34.71 0.82
N LEU A 260 19.56 34.24 0.58
CA LEU A 260 20.74 34.70 1.31
C LEU A 260 21.05 36.16 0.99
N SER A 261 21.06 36.55 -0.29
CA SER A 261 21.28 37.95 -0.69
C SER A 261 20.20 38.89 -0.13
N SER A 262 18.93 38.48 -0.18
CA SER A 262 17.81 39.25 0.39
C SER A 262 17.88 39.40 1.92
N ARG A 263 18.63 38.54 2.61
CA ARG A 263 18.80 38.55 4.07
C ARG A 263 20.01 39.38 4.47
N GLU A 264 21.08 39.36 3.67
CA GLU A 264 22.24 40.23 3.81
C GLU A 264 21.87 41.70 3.57
N GLU A 265 21.06 41.98 2.53
CA GLU A 265 20.55 43.33 2.24
C GLU A 265 19.69 43.91 3.39
N ARG A 266 18.96 43.07 4.13
CA ARG A 266 18.16 43.48 5.30
C ARG A 266 18.96 43.63 6.60
N MET A 267 20.18 43.11 6.66
CA MET A 267 21.05 43.23 7.85
C MET A 267 21.97 44.45 7.75
N LEU A 268 22.15 45.00 6.55
CA LEU A 268 23.05 46.12 6.25
C LEU A 268 22.33 47.47 6.09
N GLY A 269 21.00 47.48 6.08
CA GLY A 269 20.16 48.70 6.06
C GLY A 269 19.35 48.83 7.34
#